data_AF-A0A453M6N6-F1
#
_entry.id   AF-A0A453M6N6-F1
#
_cell.length_a   1.000
_cell.length_b   1.000
_cell.length_c   1.000
_cell.angle_alpha   90.00
_cell.angle_beta   90.00
_cell.angle_gamma   90.00
#
_symmetry.space_group_name_H-M   'P 1'
#
loop_
_entity.id
_entity.type
_entity.pdbx_description
1 polymer ?
#
loop_
_entity_poly.entity_id
_entity_poly.type
_entity_poly.pdbx_seq_one_letter_code
_entity_poly.pdbx_strand_id
1 'polypeptide(L)'
;CLEGFEDEAYLDTCLHSFCYECITQWVSIVASKHEEPLSSVKCPLCKTKSVSILHAFDGKSFTRHYIEQDHGKRYLADAHELISQFYNTREISDDTASVLQYWKQRKHLRRNVWLETWLRREIQALTQD
;
A
#
# COMPACT_ATOMS: atom_id res chain seq x y z
N CYS A 1 -2.24 -23.55 14.51
CA CYS A 1 -2.87 -24.19 15.69
C CYS A 1 -2.56 -25.67 15.63
N LEU A 2 -2.67 -26.40 16.74
CA LEU A 2 -2.56 -27.87 16.76
C LEU A 2 -3.93 -28.52 16.46
N GLU A 3 -4.84 -27.77 15.84
CA GLU A 3 -6.22 -28.14 15.53
C GLU A 3 -6.38 -28.33 14.01
N GLY A 4 -7.60 -28.63 13.55
CA GLY A 4 -7.92 -28.66 12.12
C GLY A 4 -7.72 -27.29 11.46
N PHE A 5 -7.47 -27.28 10.16
CA PHE A 5 -7.28 -26.03 9.42
C PHE A 5 -8.62 -25.30 9.20
N GLU A 6 -8.76 -24.11 9.77
CA GLU A 6 -9.81 -23.13 9.43
C GLU A 6 -9.24 -22.08 8.47
N ASP A 7 -9.97 -21.78 7.39
CA ASP A 7 -9.53 -20.91 6.27
C ASP A 7 -8.11 -21.26 5.80
N GLU A 8 -8.00 -22.36 5.04
CA GLU A 8 -6.71 -22.90 4.64
C GLU A 8 -5.93 -21.91 3.76
N ALA A 9 -4.72 -21.60 4.21
CA ALA A 9 -3.81 -20.67 3.58
C ALA A 9 -2.46 -21.33 3.27
N TYR A 10 -1.81 -20.84 2.23
CA TYR A 10 -0.60 -21.42 1.65
C TYR A 10 0.47 -20.36 1.52
N LEU A 11 1.71 -20.71 1.84
CA LEU A 11 2.85 -19.86 1.47
C LEU A 11 3.21 -20.06 0.00
N ASP A 12 3.32 -18.98 -0.75
CA ASP A 12 3.42 -18.98 -2.22
C ASP A 12 4.55 -19.84 -2.82
N THR A 13 5.68 -19.96 -2.12
CA THR A 13 6.88 -20.59 -2.65
C THR A 13 6.94 -22.08 -2.35
N CYS A 14 6.48 -22.50 -1.17
CA CYS A 14 6.56 -23.90 -0.73
C CYS A 14 5.22 -24.62 -0.67
N LEU A 15 4.10 -23.88 -0.80
CA LEU A 15 2.73 -24.39 -0.75
C LEU A 15 2.40 -25.24 0.49
N HIS A 16 3.16 -25.09 1.58
CA HIS A 16 2.75 -25.63 2.86
C HIS A 16 1.52 -24.89 3.38
N SER A 17 0.53 -25.66 3.84
CA SER A 17 -0.72 -25.15 4.35
C SER A 17 -0.71 -24.87 5.85
N PHE A 18 -1.49 -23.86 6.22
CA PHE A 18 -1.69 -23.36 7.58
C PHE A 18 -3.12 -22.81 7.69
N CYS A 19 -3.61 -22.53 8.90
CA CYS A 19 -4.76 -21.63 9.03
C CYS A 19 -4.34 -20.22 8.65
N TYR A 20 -5.19 -19.48 7.93
CA TYR A 20 -4.91 -18.11 7.52
C TYR A 20 -4.56 -17.21 8.72
N GLU A 21 -5.34 -17.28 9.80
CA GLU A 21 -5.06 -16.51 11.02
C GLU A 21 -3.72 -16.90 11.66
N CYS A 22 -3.39 -18.18 11.68
CA CYS A 22 -2.15 -18.66 12.29
C CYS A 22 -0.92 -18.15 11.52
N ILE A 23 -0.95 -18.23 10.19
CA ILE A 23 0.20 -17.81 9.39
C ILE A 23 0.35 -16.29 9.35
N THR A 24 -0.76 -15.53 9.36
CA THR A 24 -0.72 -14.07 9.45
C THR A 24 -0.22 -13.58 10.80
N GLN A 25 -0.66 -14.18 11.91
CA GLN A 25 -0.11 -13.90 13.24
C GLN A 25 1.39 -14.23 13.32
N TRP A 26 1.80 -15.36 12.75
CA TRP A 26 3.23 -15.71 12.66
C TRP A 26 4.03 -14.63 11.94
N VAL A 27 3.57 -14.18 10.76
CA VAL A 27 4.24 -13.09 10.03
C VAL A 27 4.33 -11.82 10.88
N SER A 28 3.25 -11.44 11.58
CA SER A 28 3.23 -10.29 12.48
C SER A 28 4.25 -10.40 13.62
N ILE A 29 4.35 -11.57 14.26
CA ILE A 29 5.32 -11.84 15.34
C ILE A 29 6.76 -11.83 14.82
N VAL A 30 7.00 -12.32 13.60
CA VAL A 30 8.33 -12.26 12.99
C VAL A 30 8.67 -10.82 12.63
N ALA A 31 7.73 -10.06 12.07
CA ALA A 31 7.91 -8.65 11.73
C ALA A 31 8.26 -7.79 12.95
N SER A 32 7.60 -8.00 14.09
CA SER A 32 7.86 -7.22 15.30
C SER A 32 9.25 -7.43 15.92
N LYS A 33 10.00 -8.45 15.48
CA LYS A 33 11.38 -8.73 15.91
C LYS A 33 12.43 -8.09 15.01
N HIS A 34 12.03 -7.52 13.89
CA HIS A 34 12.92 -6.84 12.94
C HIS A 34 12.64 -5.34 12.98
N GLU A 35 13.70 -4.53 13.02
CA GLU A 35 13.59 -3.06 12.98
C GLU A 35 13.13 -2.57 11.59
N GLU A 36 13.54 -3.30 10.54
CA GLU A 36 13.15 -3.05 9.16
C GLU A 36 11.93 -3.89 8.77
N PRO A 37 11.04 -3.39 7.88
CA PRO A 37 9.91 -4.16 7.42
C PRO A 37 10.34 -5.37 6.60
N LEU A 38 9.57 -6.44 6.77
CA LEU A 38 9.81 -7.69 6.07
C LEU A 38 9.27 -7.60 4.65
N SER A 39 10.14 -7.84 3.67
CA SER A 39 9.75 -8.15 2.29
C SER A 39 9.45 -9.65 2.09
N SER A 40 9.82 -10.49 3.07
CA SER A 40 9.59 -11.94 3.02
C SER A 40 9.60 -12.57 4.41
N VAL A 41 8.96 -13.74 4.54
CA VAL A 41 8.98 -14.57 5.75
C VAL A 41 9.54 -15.96 5.43
N LYS A 42 10.19 -16.59 6.41
CA LYS A 42 10.56 -18.01 6.31
C LYS A 42 9.38 -18.89 6.74
N CYS A 43 9.09 -19.91 5.94
CA CYS A 43 8.10 -20.93 6.26
C CYS A 43 8.39 -21.59 7.61
N PRO A 44 7.41 -21.72 8.52
CA PRO A 44 7.60 -22.41 9.80
C PRO A 44 8.09 -23.86 9.66
N LEU A 45 7.63 -24.57 8.62
CA LEU A 45 7.92 -26.00 8.40
C LEU A 45 9.26 -26.22 7.70
N CYS A 46 9.46 -25.66 6.51
CA CYS A 46 10.64 -25.95 5.67
C CYS A 46 11.67 -24.83 5.60
N LYS A 47 11.42 -23.69 6.24
CA LYS A 47 12.29 -22.50 6.27
C LYS A 47 12.52 -21.82 4.90
N THR A 48 11.88 -22.29 3.84
CA THR A 48 11.85 -21.61 2.53
C THR A 48 11.30 -20.20 2.68
N LYS A 49 11.94 -19.22 2.03
CA LYS A 49 11.46 -17.83 2.01
C LYS A 49 10.23 -17.74 1.11
N SER A 50 9.24 -16.97 1.54
CA SER A 50 8.00 -16.68 0.81
C SER A 50 7.69 -15.19 0.92
N VAL A 51 7.11 -14.61 -0.13
CA VAL A 51 6.81 -13.17 -0.22
C VAL A 51 5.32 -12.89 -0.08
N SER A 52 4.48 -13.91 -0.18
CA SER A 52 3.03 -13.80 -0.03
C SER A 52 2.37 -15.04 0.55
N ILE A 53 1.18 -14.83 1.10
CA ILE A 53 0.25 -15.83 1.62
C ILE A 53 -0.95 -15.88 0.67
N LEU A 54 -1.32 -17.07 0.21
CA LEU A 54 -2.48 -17.34 -0.61
C LEU A 54 -3.59 -17.92 0.27
N HIS A 55 -4.82 -17.42 0.19
CA HIS A 55 -5.95 -17.95 0.97
C HIS A 55 -7.29 -17.76 0.23
N ALA A 56 -8.39 -18.23 0.84
CA ALA A 56 -9.74 -18.15 0.26
C ALA A 56 -9.82 -18.73 -1.16
N PHE A 57 -9.23 -19.91 -1.38
CA PHE A 57 -9.28 -20.58 -2.68
C PHE A 57 -10.65 -21.25 -2.88
N ASP A 58 -11.39 -20.82 -3.91
CA ASP A 58 -12.74 -21.33 -4.24
C ASP A 58 -12.74 -22.33 -5.42
N GLY A 59 -11.56 -22.77 -5.86
CA GLY A 59 -11.39 -23.61 -7.04
C GLY A 59 -11.15 -22.84 -8.34
N LYS A 60 -11.39 -21.52 -8.38
CA LYS A 60 -11.20 -20.67 -9.56
C LYS A 60 -10.31 -19.46 -9.31
N SER A 61 -10.37 -18.92 -8.10
CA SER A 61 -9.70 -17.70 -7.67
C SER A 61 -9.12 -17.88 -6.28
N PHE A 62 -8.17 -17.02 -5.93
CA PHE A 62 -7.57 -16.95 -4.60
C PHE A 62 -7.28 -15.49 -4.25
N THR A 63 -7.22 -15.22 -2.94
CA THR A 63 -6.73 -13.94 -2.43
C THR A 63 -5.25 -14.06 -2.11
N ARG A 64 -4.46 -13.06 -2.51
CA ARG A 64 -3.03 -12.98 -2.21
C ARG A 64 -2.74 -11.82 -1.27
N HIS A 65 -2.17 -12.14 -0.12
CA HIS A 65 -1.69 -11.19 0.87
C HIS A 65 -0.16 -11.13 0.78
N TYR A 66 0.38 -10.02 0.28
CA TYR A 66 1.83 -9.78 0.24
C TYR A 66 2.37 -9.40 1.62
N ILE A 67 3.53 -9.96 1.99
CA ILE A 67 4.16 -9.71 3.29
C ILE A 67 4.78 -8.30 3.35
N GLU A 68 5.14 -7.75 2.19
CA GLU A 68 5.70 -6.41 2.06
C GLU A 68 4.79 -5.33 2.66
N GLN A 69 5.28 -4.68 3.71
CA GLN A 69 4.70 -3.43 4.21
C GLN A 69 5.22 -2.29 3.34
N ASP A 70 4.46 -1.98 2.29
CA ASP A 70 4.69 -0.84 1.40
C ASP A 70 4.69 0.47 2.20
N HIS A 71 5.87 1.03 2.45
CA HIS A 71 6.03 2.35 3.07
C HIS A 71 5.38 3.47 2.24
N GLY A 72 5.23 3.27 0.92
CA GLY A 72 4.67 4.27 0.00
C GLY A 72 3.15 4.43 0.15
N LYS A 73 2.43 3.37 0.48
CA LYS A 73 0.96 3.43 0.65
C LYS A 73 0.54 4.20 1.89
N ARG A 74 1.31 4.15 2.99
CA ARG A 74 1.01 4.94 4.20
C ARG A 74 1.14 6.43 3.90
N TYR A 75 2.23 6.84 3.26
CA TYR A 75 2.44 8.24 2.88
C TYR A 75 1.37 8.79 1.91
N LEU A 76 0.94 7.99 0.92
CA LEU A 76 -0.10 8.41 -0.02
C LEU A 76 -1.49 8.41 0.62
N ALA A 77 -1.80 7.46 1.51
CA ALA A 77 -3.06 7.43 2.26
C ALA A 77 -3.14 8.59 3.25
N ASP A 78 -2.05 8.87 3.98
CA ASP A 78 -1.95 9.98 4.94
C ASP A 78 -2.05 11.33 4.21
N ALA A 79 -1.38 11.49 3.06
CA ALA A 79 -1.50 12.68 2.23
C ALA A 79 -2.92 12.82 1.65
N HIS A 80 -3.54 11.74 1.20
CA HIS A 80 -4.90 11.76 0.68
C HIS A 80 -5.94 12.05 1.77
N GLU A 81 -5.74 11.53 2.98
CA GLU A 81 -6.58 11.83 4.14
C GLU A 81 -6.44 13.30 4.55
N LEU A 82 -5.22 13.82 4.59
CA LEU A 82 -4.94 15.24 4.83
C LEU A 82 -5.59 16.14 3.75
N ILE A 83 -5.45 15.79 2.48
CA ILE A 83 -6.08 16.50 1.35
C ILE A 83 -7.61 16.43 1.44
N SER A 84 -8.17 15.27 1.80
CA SER A 84 -9.61 15.10 2.00
C SER A 84 -10.12 15.99 3.14
N GLN A 85 -9.36 16.12 4.23
CA GLN A 85 -9.69 17.05 5.31
C GLN A 85 -9.76 18.50 4.80
N PHE A 86 -8.85 18.96 3.94
CA PHE A 86 -8.92 20.30 3.33
C PHE A 86 -10.17 20.53 2.46
N TYR A 87 -10.61 19.51 1.70
CA TYR A 87 -11.84 19.61 0.92
C TYR A 87 -13.10 19.63 1.80
N ASN A 88 -13.04 18.95 2.96
CA ASN A 88 -14.17 18.82 3.89
C ASN A 88 -14.25 19.96 4.90
N THR A 89 -13.15 20.67 5.19
CA THR A 89 -13.16 21.91 6.00
C THR A 89 -13.75 23.06 5.20
N ARG A 90 -15.07 23.11 5.10
CA ARG A 90 -15.82 24.23 4.56
C ARG A 90 -15.99 25.33 5.61
N GLU A 91 -14.97 26.18 5.70
CA GLU A 91 -15.18 27.64 5.69
C GLU A 91 -14.34 28.23 4.55
N ILE A 92 -14.58 27.74 3.33
CA ILE A 92 -14.09 28.43 2.14
C ILE A 92 -14.99 29.65 1.99
N SER A 93 -14.56 30.77 2.58
CA SER A 93 -14.94 32.10 2.15
C SER A 93 -14.98 32.12 0.62
N ASP A 94 -16.11 32.57 0.09
CA ASP A 94 -16.60 32.39 -1.28
C ASP A 94 -15.72 33.02 -2.37
N ASP A 95 -14.47 32.55 -2.50
CA ASP A 95 -13.54 32.94 -3.56
C ASP A 95 -13.72 32.03 -4.80
N THR A 96 -14.93 31.49 -4.97
CA THR A 96 -15.38 30.81 -6.19
C THR A 96 -15.21 31.72 -7.43
N ALA A 97 -15.26 33.04 -7.23
CA ALA A 97 -14.96 34.05 -8.23
C ALA A 97 -13.51 33.98 -8.74
N SER A 98 -12.51 33.80 -7.86
CA SER A 98 -11.10 33.74 -8.29
C SER A 98 -10.80 32.47 -9.07
N VAL A 99 -11.40 31.34 -8.67
CA VAL A 99 -11.29 30.06 -9.37
C VAL A 99 -11.92 30.17 -10.76
N LEU A 100 -13.16 30.64 -10.87
CA LEU A 100 -13.83 30.84 -12.16
C LEU A 100 -13.05 31.81 -13.07
N GLN A 101 -12.49 32.88 -12.51
CA GLN A 101 -11.67 33.84 -13.24
C GLN A 101 -10.33 33.23 -13.68
N TYR A 102 -9.74 32.35 -12.89
CA TYR A 102 -8.54 31.57 -13.25
C TYR A 102 -8.80 30.66 -14.46
N TRP A 103 -9.94 29.96 -14.48
CA TRP A 103 -10.36 29.13 -15.62
C TRP A 103 -10.64 29.98 -16.87
N LYS A 104 -11.39 31.09 -16.73
CA LYS A 104 -11.67 32.04 -17.82
C LYS A 104 -10.40 32.62 -18.43
N GLN A 105 -9.40 32.93 -17.61
CA GLN A 105 -8.09 33.44 -18.06
C GLN A 105 -7.18 32.36 -18.63
N ARG A 106 -7.67 31.10 -18.76
CA ARG A 106 -6.91 29.94 -19.25
C ARG A 106 -5.57 29.77 -18.54
N LYS A 107 -5.48 30.17 -17.27
CA LYS A 107 -4.23 30.12 -16.49
C LYS A 107 -3.74 28.69 -16.27
N HIS A 108 -4.64 27.70 -16.27
CA HIS A 108 -4.30 26.27 -16.25
C HIS A 108 -3.55 25.79 -17.51
N LEU A 109 -3.68 26.48 -18.65
CA LEU A 109 -2.92 26.19 -19.87
C LEU A 109 -1.55 26.87 -19.88
N ARG A 110 -1.29 27.77 -18.94
CA ARG A 110 0.03 28.40 -18.84
C ARG A 110 1.00 27.39 -18.27
N ARG A 111 2.17 27.31 -18.89
CA ARG A 111 3.25 26.44 -18.43
C ARG A 111 3.62 26.81 -16.99
N ASN A 112 3.41 25.89 -16.07
CA ASN A 112 3.81 26.04 -14.68
C ASN A 112 5.19 25.40 -14.51
N VAL A 113 6.24 26.22 -14.65
CA VAL A 113 7.64 25.79 -14.55
C VAL A 113 7.93 25.16 -13.18
N TRP A 114 7.25 25.63 -12.13
CA TRP A 114 7.40 25.06 -10.79
C TRP A 114 6.82 23.64 -10.72
N LEU A 115 5.63 23.41 -11.26
CA LEU A 115 5.04 22.07 -11.33
C LEU A 115 5.91 21.12 -12.18
N GLU A 116 6.41 21.60 -13.33
CA GLU A 116 7.28 20.81 -14.20
C GLU A 116 8.60 20.42 -13.51
N THR A 117 9.22 21.35 -12.78
CA THR A 117 10.46 21.10 -12.05
C THR A 117 10.25 20.20 -10.84
N TRP A 118 9.14 20.37 -10.12
CA TRP A 118 8.76 19.47 -9.02
C TRP A 118 8.50 18.05 -9.53
N LEU A 119 7.65 17.89 -10.56
CA LEU A 119 7.31 16.59 -11.15
C LEU A 119 8.55 15.86 -11.69
N ARG A 120 9.48 16.60 -12.31
CA ARG A 120 10.75 16.05 -12.79
C ARG A 120 11.60 15.49 -11.65
N ARG A 121 11.70 16.21 -10.53
CA ARG A 121 12.44 15.75 -9.34
C ARG A 121 11.82 14.49 -8.75
N GLU A 122 10.49 14.45 -8.69
CA GLU A 122 9.76 13.29 -8.17
C GLU A 122 10.00 12.05 -9.03
N ILE A 123 9.86 12.17 -10.35
CA ILE A 123 10.15 11.08 -11.29
C ILE A 123 11.60 10.63 -11.18
N GLN A 124 12.56 11.57 -11.09
CA GLN A 124 13.97 11.23 -10.94
C GLN A 124 14.26 10.47 -9.64
N ALA A 125 13.65 10.86 -8.53
CA ALA A 125 13.80 10.14 -7.26
C ALA A 125 13.23 8.71 -7.32
N LEU A 126 12.17 8.49 -8.08
CA LEU A 126 11.53 7.18 -8.23
C LEU A 126 12.18 6.27 -9.29
N THR A 127 12.96 6.85 -10.21
CA THR A 127 13.57 6.11 -11.33
C THR A 127 15.07 5.89 -11.17
N GLN A 128 15.70 6.46 -10.14
CA GLN A 128 17.09 6.20 -9.78
C GLN A 128 17.17 5.04 -8.78
N ASP A 129 16.99 3.83 -9.31
CA ASP A 129 17.54 2.57 -8.77
C ASP A 129 18.61 2.04 -9.74
#